data_AF-A0A8J8E3M9-F1
#
_entry.id   AF-A0A8J8E3M9-F1
#
_cell.length_a   1.000
_cell.length_b   1.000
_cell.length_c   1.000
_cell.angle_alpha   90.00
_cell.angle_beta   90.00
_cell.angle_gamma   90.00
#
_symmetry.space_group_name_H-M   'P 1'
#
loop_
_entity.id
_entity.type
_entity.pdbx_description
1 polymer ?
#
loop_
_entity_poly.entity_id
_entity_poly.type
_entity_poly.pdbx_seq_one_letter_code
_entity_poly.pdbx_strand_id
1 'polypeptide(L)'
;MEEFKFWDILIDKGELRVIVVARTEEEALETARKELREYYCEEIADWFEEEYRKGELKPIPFAKPLDDYNEPEVWDVSVSPYC
;
A
#
# COMPACT_ATOMS: atom_id res chain seq x y z
N MET A 1 7.60 21.34 -7.08
CA MET A 1 8.05 20.05 -6.55
C MET A 1 6.82 19.18 -6.41
N GLU A 2 6.80 18.00 -7.01
CA GLU A 2 5.72 17.03 -6.80
C GLU A 2 5.83 16.47 -5.37
N GLU A 3 4.71 16.37 -4.67
CA GLU A 3 4.66 16.08 -3.23
C GLU A 3 4.37 14.59 -3.01
N PHE A 4 5.21 13.90 -2.23
CA PHE A 4 4.95 12.54 -1.78
C PHE A 4 3.79 12.52 -0.79
N LYS A 5 2.96 11.48 -0.88
CA LYS A 5 1.82 11.26 0.01
C LYS A 5 1.93 9.88 0.63
N PHE A 6 1.39 9.73 1.84
CA PHE A 6 1.07 8.41 2.36
C PHE A 6 -0.25 7.94 1.78
N TRP A 7 -0.25 6.72 1.28
CA TRP A 7 -1.39 6.01 0.73
C TRP A 7 -1.77 4.91 1.72
N ASP A 8 -2.92 5.07 2.38
CA ASP A 8 -3.48 4.06 3.25
C ASP A 8 -4.40 3.14 2.43
N ILE A 9 -3.95 1.92 2.14
CA ILE A 9 -4.63 0.94 1.30
C ILE A 9 -5.24 -0.12 2.21
N LEU A 10 -6.57 -0.11 2.31
CA LEU A 10 -7.35 -1.03 3.14
C LEU A 10 -8.04 -2.08 2.28
N ILE A 11 -7.93 -3.34 2.70
CA ILE A 11 -8.56 -4.51 2.07
C ILE A 11 -9.45 -5.23 3.09
N ASP A 12 -10.59 -5.75 2.62
CA ASP A 12 -11.66 -6.43 3.39
C ASP A 12 -11.86 -5.87 4.81
N LYS A 13 -12.41 -4.65 4.89
CA LYS A 13 -12.72 -3.98 6.17
C LYS A 13 -11.55 -3.83 7.15
N GLY A 14 -10.30 -3.85 6.67
CA GLY A 14 -9.10 -3.63 7.47
C GLY A 14 -8.38 -4.90 7.90
N GLU A 15 -8.71 -6.06 7.30
CA GLU A 15 -7.92 -7.29 7.47
C GLU A 15 -6.50 -7.17 6.93
N LEU A 16 -6.31 -6.35 5.90
CA LEU A 16 -4.99 -5.90 5.46
C LEU A 16 -5.00 -4.39 5.27
N ARG A 17 -3.97 -3.77 5.84
CA ARG A 17 -3.67 -2.35 5.69
C ARG A 17 -2.24 -2.20 5.24
N VAL A 18 -2.04 -1.53 4.11
CA VAL A 18 -0.70 -1.21 3.58
C VAL A 18 -0.58 0.30 3.51
N ILE A 19 0.43 0.84 4.19
CA ILE A 19 0.78 2.27 4.11
C ILE A 19 1.97 2.40 3.18
N VAL A 20 1.81 3.15 2.10
CA VAL A 20 2.86 3.37 1.10
C VAL A 20 3.16 4.85 0.95
N VAL A 21 4.43 5.22 0.92
CA VAL A 21 4.85 6.56 0.49
C VAL A 21 4.98 6.54 -1.02
N ALA A 22 4.20 7.37 -1.74
CA ALA A 22 4.29 7.46 -3.20
C ALA A 22 3.74 8.81 -3.69
N ARG A 23 4.09 9.21 -4.93
CA ARG A 23 3.58 10.46 -5.51
C ARG A 23 2.18 10.28 -6.07
N THR A 24 1.95 9.11 -6.67
CA THR A 24 0.68 8.73 -7.30
C THR A 24 0.07 7.49 -6.66
N GLU A 25 -1.24 7.30 -6.89
CA GLU A 25 -1.95 6.09 -6.48
C GLU A 25 -1.39 4.85 -7.16
N GLU A 26 -1.05 4.97 -8.45
CA GLU A 26 -0.48 3.90 -9.26
C GLU A 26 0.89 3.46 -8.70
N GLU A 27 1.79 4.40 -8.41
CA GLU A 27 3.07 4.09 -7.74
C GLU A 27 2.87 3.42 -6.38
N ALA A 28 1.85 3.84 -5.60
CA ALA A 28 1.56 3.24 -4.31
C ALA A 28 1.16 1.77 -4.45
N LEU A 29 0.31 1.46 -5.42
CA LEU A 29 -0.18 0.12 -5.70
C LEU A 29 0.92 -0.80 -6.23
N GLU A 30 1.75 -0.30 -7.15
CA GLU A 30 2.89 -1.07 -7.68
C GLU A 30 3.91 -1.38 -6.59
N THR A 31 4.21 -0.40 -5.74
CA THR A 31 5.14 -0.57 -4.61
C THR A 31 4.58 -1.56 -3.58
N ALA A 32 3.31 -1.42 -3.19
CA ALA A 32 2.65 -2.38 -2.29
C ALA A 32 2.70 -3.80 -2.84
N ARG A 33 2.34 -4.00 -4.12
CA ARG A 33 2.36 -5.32 -4.76
C ARG A 33 3.75 -5.95 -4.75
N LYS A 34 4.77 -5.18 -5.13
CA LYS A 34 6.16 -5.65 -5.17
C LYS A 34 6.62 -6.12 -3.78
N GLU A 35 6.44 -5.27 -2.78
CA GLU A 35 6.93 -5.49 -1.43
C GLU A 35 6.15 -6.60 -0.70
N LEU A 36 4.82 -6.70 -0.90
CA LEU A 36 4.03 -7.80 -0.34
C LEU A 36 4.48 -9.16 -0.87
N ARG A 37 4.78 -9.26 -2.17
CA ARG A 37 5.26 -10.50 -2.79
C ARG A 37 6.69 -10.85 -2.35
N GLU A 38 7.54 -9.86 -2.13
CA GLU A 38 8.95 -10.06 -1.78
C GLU A 38 9.17 -10.35 -0.29
N TYR A 39 8.41 -9.70 0.60
CA TYR A 39 8.67 -9.71 2.06
C TYR A 39 7.57 -10.32 2.92
N TYR A 40 6.34 -10.49 2.42
CA TYR A 40 5.22 -11.07 3.18
C TYR A 40 4.93 -12.50 2.74
N CYS A 41 3.92 -12.71 1.90
CA CYS A 41 3.63 -14.02 1.30
C CYS A 41 2.91 -13.86 -0.04
N GLU A 42 3.04 -14.87 -0.89
CA GLU A 42 2.43 -14.88 -2.23
C GLU A 42 0.89 -14.79 -2.15
N GLU A 43 0.26 -15.46 -1.18
CA GLU A 43 -1.20 -15.45 -1.00
C GLU A 43 -1.74 -14.04 -0.68
N ILE A 44 -1.03 -13.27 0.17
CA ILE A 44 -1.40 -11.90 0.50
C ILE A 44 -1.21 -10.97 -0.71
N ALA A 45 -0.13 -11.17 -1.48
CA ALA A 45 0.10 -10.39 -2.69
C ALA A 45 -0.96 -10.66 -3.77
N ASP A 46 -1.34 -11.92 -3.97
CA ASP A 46 -2.37 -12.31 -4.93
C ASP A 46 -3.75 -11.81 -4.51
N TRP A 47 -4.06 -11.87 -3.20
CA TRP A 47 -5.29 -11.29 -2.65
C TRP A 47 -5.34 -9.77 -2.85
N PHE A 48 -4.24 -9.07 -2.58
CA PHE A 48 -4.12 -7.63 -2.84
C PHE A 48 -4.40 -7.28 -4.32
N GLU A 49 -3.84 -8.04 -5.26
CA GLU A 49 -4.09 -7.84 -6.69
C GLU A 49 -5.54 -8.09 -7.09
N GLU A 50 -6.18 -9.10 -6.49
CA GLU A 50 -7.59 -9.43 -6.76
C GLU A 50 -8.50 -8.28 -6.30
N GLU A 51 -8.28 -7.78 -5.09
CA GLU A 51 -9.08 -6.71 -4.49
C GLU A 51 -8.88 -5.37 -5.19
N TYR A 52 -7.66 -5.10 -5.67
CA TYR A 52 -7.39 -3.99 -6.60
C TYR A 52 -8.24 -4.08 -7.86
N ARG A 53 -8.30 -5.25 -8.51
CA ARG A 53 -9.08 -5.45 -9.74
C ARG A 53 -10.58 -5.31 -9.53
N LYS A 54 -11.09 -5.62 -8.34
CA LYS A 54 -12.50 -5.42 -7.97
C LYS A 54 -12.85 -3.94 -7.73
N GLY A 55 -11.84 -3.07 -7.62
CA GLY A 55 -12.02 -1.64 -7.37
C GLY A 55 -12.43 -1.33 -5.93
N GLU A 56 -12.21 -2.25 -4.99
CA GLU A 56 -12.58 -2.09 -3.58
C GLU A 56 -11.49 -1.38 -2.76
N LEU A 57 -10.29 -1.18 -3.33
CA LEU A 57 -9.23 -0.41 -2.70
C LEU A 57 -9.61 1.05 -2.59
N LYS A 58 -9.52 1.58 -1.36
CA LYS A 58 -9.72 3.00 -1.07
C LYS A 58 -8.43 3.60 -0.54
N PRO A 59 -7.46 3.91 -1.41
CA PRO A 59 -6.32 4.70 -1.04
C PRO A 59 -6.75 6.03 -0.43
N ILE A 60 -6.45 6.23 0.86
CA ILE A 60 -6.69 7.52 1.52
C ILE A 60 -5.35 8.25 1.63
N PRO A 61 -5.22 9.46 1.02
CA PRO A 61 -4.03 10.27 1.23
C PRO A 61 -4.03 10.82 2.66
N PHE A 62 -3.13 10.36 3.52
CA PHE A 62 -2.85 11.05 4.77
C PHE A 62 -1.67 11.99 4.54
N ALA A 63 -1.98 13.26 4.32
CA ALA A 63 -1.00 14.33 4.16
C ALA A 63 -0.34 14.64 5.52
N LYS A 64 0.61 13.82 5.95
CA LYS A 64 1.70 14.37 6.76
C LYS A 64 2.78 14.86 5.78
N PRO A 65 3.22 16.11 5.88
CA PRO A 65 4.40 16.53 5.13
C PRO A 65 5.56 15.64 5.56
N LEU A 66 6.15 14.98 4.57
CA LEU A 66 7.30 14.12 4.72
C LEU A 66 8.54 14.92 4.33
N ASP A 67 9.30 15.38 5.32
CA ASP A 67 10.69 15.75 5.08
C ASP A 67 11.52 14.46 4.92
N ASP A 68 12.42 14.43 3.92
CA ASP A 68 13.44 13.40 3.65
C ASP A 68 13.10 12.11 2.86
N TYR A 69 11.97 12.02 2.15
CA TYR A 69 11.70 10.84 1.27
C TYR A 69 12.11 11.12 -0.19
N ASN A 70 12.94 10.23 -0.73
CA ASN A 70 13.45 10.34 -2.11
C ASN A 70 12.86 9.29 -3.06
N GLU A 71 12.27 8.20 -2.54
CA GLU A 71 11.74 7.08 -3.32
C GLU A 71 10.43 6.52 -2.73
N PRO A 72 9.58 5.86 -3.53
CA PRO A 72 8.40 5.16 -3.02
C PRO A 72 8.76 3.91 -2.22
N GLU A 73 8.12 3.71 -1.07
CA GLU A 73 8.38 2.57 -0.19
C GLU A 73 7.13 2.17 0.61
N VAL A 74 7.03 0.90 1.00
CA VAL A 74 6.05 0.44 1.98
C VAL A 74 6.52 0.83 3.37
N TRP A 75 5.75 1.67 4.05
CA TRP A 75 6.04 2.16 5.39
C TRP A 75 5.54 1.23 6.49
N ASP A 76 4.34 0.67 6.31
CA ASP A 76 3.72 -0.24 7.27
C ASP A 76 2.85 -1.25 6.52
N VAL A 77 2.88 -2.49 6.98
CA VAL A 77 1.90 -3.50 6.59
C VAL A 77 1.36 -4.09 7.87
N SER A 78 0.07 -3.90 8.09
CA SER A 78 -0.66 -4.50 9.18
C SER A 78 -1.60 -5.55 8.60
N VAL A 79 -1.32 -6.82 8.88
CA VAL A 79 -2.17 -7.94 8.51
C VAL A 79 -2.82 -8.48 9.77
N SER A 80 -4.14 -8.57 9.81
CA SER A 80 -4.87 -9.33 10.83
C SER A 80 -4.32 -10.76 10.82
N PRO A 81 -4.01 -11.37 11.97
CA PRO A 81 -3.07 -12.48 12.08
C PRO A 81 -3.49 -13.70 11.26
N TYR A 82 -3.01 -13.77 10.02
CA TYR A 82 -2.92 -14.95 9.19
C TYR A 82 -1.72 -14.83 8.26
N CYS A 83 -0.74 -15.68 8.52
CA CYS A 83 -0.25 -16.62 7.53
C CYS A 83 -0.30 -18.01 8.20
#